data_AF-A0A959CPR7-F1
#
_entry.id   AF-A0A959CPR7-F1
#
_cell.length_a   1.000
_cell.length_b   1.000
_cell.length_c   1.000
_cell.angle_alpha   90.00
_cell.angle_beta   90.00
_cell.angle_gamma   90.00
#
_symmetry.space_group_name_H-M   'P 1'
#
loop_
_entity.id
_entity.type
_entity.pdbx_description
1 polymer ?
#
loop_
_entity_poly.entity_id
_entity_poly.type
_entity_poly.pdbx_seq_one_letter_code
_entity_poly.pdbx_strand_id
1 'polypeptide(L)'
;MPLAARSGDMHTCPLVNPGSGNPHTGGPILPPGVPNVLIEGMPAATVGSLCTCAGPPDSIAAGSATVLIGGQPAARMGDTTAHGGLITAGAGTVLIGG
;
A
#
# COMPACT_ATOMS: atom_id res chain seq x y z
N MET A 1 -2.12 -6.10 -15.73
CA MET A 1 -1.05 -5.49 -14.93
C MET A 1 -1.67 -4.33 -14.16
N PRO A 2 -1.69 -4.34 -12.82
CA PRO A 2 -2.25 -3.25 -12.03
C PRO A 2 -1.33 -2.03 -11.95
N LEU A 3 -1.91 -0.89 -11.54
CA LEU A 3 -1.20 0.36 -11.34
C LEU A 3 -0.19 0.23 -10.19
N ALA A 4 1.00 0.78 -10.35
CA ALA A 4 2.03 0.79 -9.32
C ALA A 4 1.58 1.63 -8.11
N ALA A 5 1.74 1.12 -6.88
CA ALA A 5 1.42 1.89 -5.68
C ALA A 5 2.62 2.73 -5.21
N ARG A 6 2.30 3.86 -4.58
CA ARG A 6 3.26 4.87 -4.13
C ARG A 6 2.86 5.36 -2.75
N SER A 7 3.80 5.99 -2.06
CA SER A 7 3.48 6.79 -0.88
C SER A 7 2.36 7.79 -1.21
N GLY A 8 1.35 7.87 -0.36
CA GLY A 8 0.15 8.70 -0.56
C GLY A 8 -1.03 8.00 -1.23
N ASP A 9 -0.84 6.88 -1.94
CA ASP A 9 -1.95 6.14 -2.52
C ASP A 9 -2.78 5.46 -1.41
N MET A 10 -4.09 5.31 -1.64
CA MET A 10 -5.05 4.90 -0.60
C MET A 10 -5.14 3.38 -0.44
N HIS A 11 -5.49 2.93 0.77
CA HIS A 11 -5.98 1.58 1.03
C HIS A 11 -7.33 1.60 1.75
N THR A 12 -8.02 0.46 1.76
CA THR A 12 -9.18 0.19 2.62
C THR A 12 -8.79 -0.68 3.80
N CYS A 13 -9.51 -0.61 4.91
CA CYS A 13 -9.29 -1.50 6.04
C CYS A 13 -10.65 -2.05 6.52
N PRO A 14 -10.84 -3.38 6.59
CA PRO A 14 -12.11 -4.00 6.97
C PRO A 14 -12.24 -4.25 8.48
N LEU A 15 -11.20 -3.99 9.27
CA LEU A 15 -11.21 -4.29 10.70
C LEU A 15 -12.09 -3.32 11.49
N VAL A 16 -12.39 -3.71 12.72
CA VAL A 16 -13.10 -2.90 13.71
C VAL A 16 -12.27 -2.86 15.00
N ASN A 17 -12.33 -1.75 15.72
CA ASN A 17 -11.65 -1.61 16.99
C ASN A 17 -12.30 -2.56 18.04
N PRO A 18 -11.51 -3.42 18.71
CA PRO A 18 -12.03 -4.28 19.77
C PRO A 18 -12.69 -3.45 20.88
N GLY A 19 -13.84 -3.90 21.37
CA GLY A 19 -14.57 -3.26 22.47
C GLY A 19 -15.47 -2.10 22.05
N SER A 20 -14.99 -1.14 21.24
CA SER A 20 -15.84 -0.03 20.76
C SER A 20 -16.68 -0.40 19.56
N GLY A 21 -16.23 -1.35 18.73
CA GLY A 21 -16.89 -1.73 17.48
C GLY A 21 -16.78 -0.68 16.37
N ASN A 22 -16.08 0.43 16.60
CA ASN A 22 -15.89 1.48 15.60
C ASN A 22 -15.07 0.92 14.43
N PRO A 23 -15.53 1.11 13.17
CA PRO A 23 -14.81 0.61 12.01
C PRO A 23 -13.45 1.31 11.87
N HIS A 24 -12.46 0.54 11.45
CA HIS A 24 -11.26 1.14 10.90
C HIS A 24 -11.62 1.85 9.60
N THR A 25 -10.85 2.89 9.28
CA THR A 25 -10.91 3.58 8.00
C THR A 25 -9.51 3.54 7.43
N GLY A 26 -9.38 2.97 6.23
CA GLY A 26 -8.13 2.99 5.49
C GLY A 26 -7.71 4.41 5.11
N GLY A 27 -6.45 4.58 4.83
CA GLY A 27 -5.81 5.88 4.59
C GLY A 27 -4.64 5.75 3.62
N PRO A 28 -3.87 6.83 3.44
CA PRO A 28 -2.73 6.81 2.53
C PRO A 28 -1.63 5.86 3.01
N ILE A 29 -0.89 5.28 2.06
CA ILE A 29 0.42 4.67 2.30
C ILE A 29 1.35 5.76 2.83
N LEU A 30 2.01 5.48 3.95
CA LEU A 30 2.87 6.41 4.66
C LEU A 30 4.27 6.51 4.02
N PRO A 31 4.94 7.66 4.13
CA PRO A 31 6.37 7.74 3.87
C PRO A 31 7.15 6.83 4.83
N PRO A 32 8.38 6.41 4.47
CA PRO A 32 9.18 6.91 3.35
C PRO A 32 8.94 6.20 2.00
N GLY A 33 8.24 5.06 1.96
CA GLY A 33 8.29 4.16 0.81
C GLY A 33 9.75 3.78 0.49
N VAL A 34 10.13 3.79 -0.79
CA VAL A 34 11.51 3.69 -1.25
C VAL A 34 11.95 5.06 -1.82
N PRO A 35 12.57 5.95 -1.02
CA PRO A 35 12.76 7.37 -1.37
C PRO A 35 13.54 7.66 -2.64
N ASN A 36 14.44 6.76 -3.04
CA ASN A 36 15.28 6.90 -4.23
C ASN A 36 14.67 6.27 -5.49
N VAL A 37 13.50 5.64 -5.39
CA VAL A 37 12.78 5.09 -6.54
C VAL A 37 11.44 5.81 -6.63
N LEU A 38 11.37 6.77 -7.56
CA LEU A 38 10.20 7.61 -7.74
C LEU A 38 9.34 7.09 -8.89
N ILE A 39 8.03 6.97 -8.64
CA ILE A 39 7.01 6.66 -9.63
C ILE A 39 6.10 7.89 -9.70
N GLU A 40 6.08 8.55 -10.86
CA GLU A 40 5.38 9.83 -11.05
C GLU A 40 5.74 10.88 -9.98
N GLY A 41 7.01 10.93 -9.58
CA GLY A 41 7.52 11.90 -8.60
C GLY A 41 7.29 11.55 -7.12
N MET A 42 6.55 10.49 -6.82
CA MET A 42 6.32 10.01 -5.44
C MET A 42 7.15 8.74 -5.15
N PRO A 43 7.64 8.53 -3.92
CA PRO A 43 8.34 7.30 -3.56
C PRO A 43 7.49 6.06 -3.82
N ALA A 44 8.09 5.03 -4.44
CA ALA A 44 7.43 3.76 -4.69
C ALA A 44 7.10 3.04 -3.38
N ALA A 45 5.92 2.40 -3.31
CA ALA A 45 5.53 1.56 -2.21
C ALA A 45 5.94 0.09 -2.46
N THR A 46 6.25 -0.61 -1.39
CA THR A 46 6.65 -2.03 -1.40
C THR A 46 5.99 -2.79 -0.26
N VAL A 47 6.04 -4.12 -0.31
CA VAL A 47 5.65 -4.96 0.84
C VAL A 47 6.38 -4.49 2.11
N GLY A 48 5.62 -4.36 3.19
CA GLY A 48 6.08 -3.81 4.46
C GLY A 48 5.95 -2.28 4.59
N SER A 49 5.59 -1.55 3.53
CA SER A 49 5.28 -0.12 3.66
C SER A 49 4.07 0.06 4.59
N LEU A 50 4.14 1.05 5.48
CA LEU A 50 3.08 1.32 6.44
C LEU A 50 1.94 2.11 5.78
N CYS A 51 0.72 1.96 6.29
CA CYS A 51 -0.45 2.72 5.85
C CYS A 51 -1.18 3.33 7.05
N THR A 52 -1.67 4.56 6.89
CA THR A 52 -2.49 5.22 7.91
C THR A 52 -3.82 4.51 8.05
N CYS A 53 -4.23 4.16 9.27
CA CYS A 53 -5.51 3.53 9.53
C CYS A 53 -6.17 4.20 10.76
N ALA A 54 -7.51 4.24 10.82
CA ALA A 54 -8.27 4.65 12.02
C ALA A 54 -8.29 3.53 13.10
N GLY A 55 -7.09 3.04 13.41
CA GLY A 55 -6.71 1.97 14.33
C GLY A 55 -5.18 2.00 14.45
N PRO A 56 -4.51 0.89 14.80
CA PRO A 56 -3.07 0.78 14.62
C PRO A 56 -2.66 0.98 13.15
N PRO A 57 -1.44 1.45 12.83
CA PRO A 57 -0.96 1.48 11.45
C PRO A 57 -1.05 0.10 10.79
N ASP A 58 -1.52 0.08 9.54
CA ASP A 58 -1.54 -1.13 8.71
C ASP A 58 -0.21 -1.24 7.94
N SER A 59 0.01 -2.37 7.26
CA SER A 59 1.15 -2.56 6.37
C SER A 59 0.77 -3.33 5.11
N ILE A 60 1.45 -3.06 4.01
CA ILE A 60 1.27 -3.79 2.76
C ILE A 60 1.78 -5.23 2.94
N ALA A 61 0.92 -6.21 2.73
CA ALA A 61 1.22 -7.63 2.98
C ALA A 61 1.56 -8.42 1.70
N ALA A 62 1.09 -7.95 0.54
CA ALA A 62 1.38 -8.56 -0.76
C ALA A 62 1.90 -7.54 -1.78
N GLY A 63 2.57 -8.03 -2.81
CA GLY A 63 3.16 -7.24 -3.88
C GLY A 63 3.35 -8.09 -5.14
N SER A 64 4.04 -7.55 -6.13
CA SER A 64 4.47 -8.27 -7.33
C SER A 64 5.34 -9.48 -6.98
N ALA A 65 5.12 -10.60 -7.66
CA ALA A 65 5.94 -11.80 -7.50
C ALA A 65 7.30 -11.70 -8.23
N THR A 66 7.44 -10.77 -9.18
CA THR A 66 8.60 -10.70 -10.07
C THR A 66 9.29 -9.34 -10.12
N VAL A 67 8.62 -8.27 -9.70
CA VAL A 67 9.18 -6.92 -9.67
C VAL A 67 9.55 -6.54 -8.25
N LEU A 68 10.85 -6.29 -8.05
CA LEU A 68 11.38 -5.81 -6.78
C LEU A 68 11.77 -4.34 -6.90
N ILE A 69 11.43 -3.55 -5.89
CA ILE A 69 11.86 -2.16 -5.71
C ILE A 69 12.56 -2.07 -4.35
N GLY A 70 13.77 -1.52 -4.30
CA GLY A 70 14.55 -1.48 -3.04
C GLY A 70 14.83 -2.86 -2.43
N GLY A 71 14.78 -3.92 -3.24
CA GLY A 71 14.93 -5.31 -2.79
C GLY A 71 13.66 -5.95 -2.21
N GLN A 72 12.53 -5.24 -2.17
CA GLN A 72 11.24 -5.75 -1.68
C GLN A 72 10.23 -5.85 -2.83
N PRO A 73 9.25 -6.77 -2.76
CA PRO A 73 8.16 -6.86 -3.73
C PRO A 73 7.46 -5.50 -3.93
N ALA A 74 7.33 -5.07 -5.19
CA ALA A 74 6.68 -3.80 -5.53
C ALA A 74 5.18 -3.87 -5.27
N ALA A 75 4.63 -2.88 -4.57
CA ALA A 75 3.20 -2.82 -4.27
C ALA A 75 2.40 -2.23 -5.45
N ARG A 76 1.15 -2.66 -5.59
CA ARG A 76 0.26 -2.33 -6.71
C ARG A 76 -1.17 -2.17 -6.22
N MET A 77 -1.97 -1.45 -6.99
CA MET A 77 -3.41 -1.39 -6.77
C MET A 77 -4.00 -2.81 -6.77
N GLY A 78 -4.76 -3.13 -5.71
CA GLY A 78 -5.35 -4.43 -5.47
C GLY A 78 -4.49 -5.38 -4.63
N ASP A 79 -3.25 -5.04 -4.29
CA ASP A 79 -2.47 -5.86 -3.35
C ASP A 79 -3.02 -5.71 -1.91
N THR A 80 -2.93 -6.80 -1.14
CA THR A 80 -3.52 -6.89 0.20
C THR A 80 -2.68 -6.22 1.27
N THR A 81 -3.34 -5.73 2.32
CA THR A 81 -2.70 -5.25 3.55
C THR A 81 -2.83 -6.27 4.69
N ALA A 82 -2.06 -6.08 5.76
CA ALA A 82 -2.03 -6.98 6.91
C ALA A 82 -3.36 -7.00 7.68
N HIS A 83 -4.13 -5.91 7.62
CA HIS A 83 -5.50 -5.88 8.15
C HIS A 83 -6.54 -6.53 7.23
N GLY A 84 -6.12 -7.17 6.13
CA GLY A 84 -7.01 -7.82 5.16
C GLY A 84 -7.69 -6.84 4.19
N GLY A 85 -7.23 -5.59 4.17
CA GLY A 85 -7.65 -4.56 3.22
C GLY A 85 -6.95 -4.67 1.88
N LEU A 86 -7.23 -3.71 0.99
CA LEU A 86 -6.62 -3.62 -0.34
C LEU A 86 -6.12 -2.21 -0.62
N ILE A 87 -5.05 -2.09 -1.39
CA ILE A 87 -4.65 -0.81 -2.00
C ILE A 87 -5.66 -0.43 -3.10
N THR A 88 -6.23 0.77 -3.04
CA THR A 88 -7.33 1.21 -3.92
C THR A 88 -6.95 2.33 -4.88
N ALA A 89 -5.75 2.90 -4.75
CA ALA A 89 -5.20 3.85 -5.71
C ALA A 89 -3.78 3.44 -6.12
N GLY A 90 -3.32 3.98 -7.24
CA GLY A 90 -1.97 3.79 -7.76
C GLY A 90 -1.59 4.92 -8.70
N ALA A 91 -0.43 4.80 -9.33
CA ALA A 91 0.05 5.67 -10.38
C ALA A 91 -0.95 5.78 -11.54
N GLY A 92 -0.98 6.93 -12.22
CA GLY A 92 -1.88 7.14 -13.36
C GLY A 92 -1.43 6.45 -14.65
N THR A 93 -0.11 6.25 -14.81
CA THR A 93 0.50 5.80 -16.07
C THR A 93 1.46 4.63 -15.93
N VAL A 94 1.83 4.26 -14.71
CA VAL A 94 2.84 3.22 -14.46
C VAL A 94 2.16 1.92 -14.03
N LEU A 95 2.34 0.87 -14.83
CA LEU A 95 1.86 -0.47 -14.55
C LEU A 95 3.00 -1.37 -14.07
N ILE A 96 2.75 -2.22 -13.08
CA ILE A 96 3.68 -3.25 -12.62
C ILE A 96 3.05 -4.63 -12.86
N GLY A 97 3.80 -5.51 -13.51
CA GLY A 97 3.40 -6.89 -13.80
C GLY A 97 3.74 -7.88 -12.69
N GLY A 98 3.66 -9.17 -13.04
CA GLY A 98 3.91 -10.29 -12.11
C GLY A 98 2.89 -10.35 -10.99
#